data_AF-A0A971KPC3-F1
#
_entry.id   AF-A0A971KPC3-F1
#
_cell.length_a   1.000
_cell.length_b   1.000
_cell.length_c   1.000
_cell.angle_alpha   90.00
_cell.angle_beta   90.00
_cell.angle_gamma   90.00
#
_symmetry.space_group_name_H-M   'P 1'
#
loop_
_entity.id
_entity.type
_entity.pdbx_description
1 polymer ?
#
loop_
_entity_poly.entity_id
_entity_poly.type
_entity_poly.pdbx_seq_one_letter_code
_entity_poly.pdbx_strand_id
1 'polypeptide(L)' 'MRDLIIAHRKSEIDLVDLQTAEPILRREIALKGRVLYEAEPGLFERYSLFYIKDFYELRPLIQAEMARIMEKVRVVIGND' A
#
# COMPACT_ATOMS: atom_id res chain seq x y z
N MET A 1 5.96 3.90 -17.37
CA MET A 1 5.36 4.17 -16.04
C MET A 1 5.81 5.52 -15.50
N ARG A 2 7.12 5.82 -15.42
CA ARG A 2 7.64 7.17 -15.12
C ARG A 2 7.03 8.26 -16.00
N ASP A 3 6.81 7.99 -17.28
CA ASP A 3 6.26 8.98 -18.22
C ASP A 3 4.80 9.37 -17.90
N LEU A 4 3.99 8.43 -17.43
CA LEU A 4 2.61 8.70 -16.97
C LEU A 4 2.59 9.47 -15.65
N ILE A 5 3.47 9.12 -14.72
CA ILE A 5 3.63 9.83 -13.43
C ILE A 5 4.03 11.29 -13.69
N ILE A 6 4.94 11.52 -14.63
CA ILE A 6 5.36 12.88 -15.02
C ILE A 6 4.22 13.62 -15.74
N ALA A 7 3.51 12.96 -16.65
CA ALA A 7 2.39 13.56 -17.39
C ALA A 7 1.24 14.02 -16.47
N HIS A 8 0.97 13.29 -15.39
CA HIS A 8 -0.12 13.54 -14.45
C HIS A 8 0.29 14.32 -13.19
N ARG A 9 1.52 14.82 -13.13
CA ARG A 9 2.07 15.61 -12.00
C ARG A 9 1.17 16.76 -11.49
N LYS A 10 0.34 17.35 -12.35
CA LYS A 10 -0.55 18.48 -12.01
C LYS A 10 -2.02 18.10 -11.89
N SER A 11 -2.37 16.85 -12.17
CA SER A 11 -3.71 16.33 -11.91
C SER A 11 -3.79 15.80 -10.47
N GLU A 12 -5.00 15.77 -9.90
CA GLU A 12 -5.30 15.17 -8.59
C GLU A 12 -5.29 13.63 -8.68
N ILE A 13 -4.29 13.05 -9.35
CA ILE A 13 -4.15 11.62 -9.59
C ILE A 13 -2.81 11.17 -9.04
N ASP A 14 -2.86 10.35 -8.00
CA ASP A 14 -1.70 9.65 -7.47
C ASP A 14 -1.53 8.31 -8.17
N LEU A 15 -0.32 8.07 -8.68
CA LEU A 15 0.05 6.83 -9.35
C LEU A 15 1.06 6.05 -8.50
N VAL A 16 0.78 4.77 -8.30
CA VAL A 16 1.57 3.87 -7.45
C VAL A 16 2.02 2.67 -8.28
N ASP A 17 3.31 2.34 -8.20
CA ASP A 17 3.84 1.09 -8.74
C ASP A 17 3.67 -0.04 -7.71
N LEU A 18 2.74 -0.97 -7.98
CA LEU A 18 2.44 -2.07 -7.07
C LEU A 18 3.61 -3.05 -6.89
N GLN A 19 4.59 -3.09 -7.80
CA GLN A 19 5.78 -3.96 -7.65
C GLN A 19 6.71 -3.51 -6.54
N THR A 20 6.64 -2.23 -6.15
CA THR A 20 7.51 -1.62 -5.13
C THR A 20 6.73 -0.99 -3.97
N ALA A 21 5.40 -0.94 -4.07
CA ALA A 21 4.54 -0.41 -3.01
C ALA A 21 4.71 -1.14 -1.67
N GLU A 22 4.54 -0.39 -0.57
CA GLU A 22 4.57 -0.94 0.78
C GLU A 22 3.46 -1.99 1.01
N PRO A 23 3.70 -3.03 1.85
CA PRO A 23 2.74 -4.11 2.08
C PRO A 23 1.34 -3.64 2.51
N ILE A 24 1.27 -2.57 3.31
CA ILE A 24 0.00 -1.99 3.77
C ILE A 24 -0.81 -1.47 2.57
N LEU A 25 -0.17 -0.74 1.65
CA LEU A 25 -0.84 -0.17 0.49
C LEU A 25 -1.28 -1.27 -0.48
N ARG A 26 -0.44 -2.29 -0.70
CA ARG A 26 -0.82 -3.46 -1.51
C ARG A 26 -2.05 -4.16 -0.97
N ARG A 27 -2.15 -4.33 0.36
CA ARG A 27 -3.34 -4.92 1.01
C ARG A 27 -4.58 -4.05 0.82
N GLU A 28 -4.48 -2.73 1.02
CA GLU A 28 -5.65 -1.86 0.86
C GLU A 28 -6.20 -1.92 -0.58
N ILE A 29 -5.30 -1.99 -1.56
CA ILE A 29 -5.67 -2.18 -2.96
C ILE A 29 -6.27 -3.57 -3.18
N ALA A 30 -5.70 -4.63 -2.60
CA ALA A 30 -6.25 -5.98 -2.69
C ALA A 30 -7.68 -6.10 -2.12
N LEU A 31 -8.00 -5.35 -1.06
CA LEU A 31 -9.30 -5.41 -0.39
C LEU A 31 -10.36 -4.48 -0.99
N LYS A 32 -9.95 -3.30 -1.46
CA LYS A 32 -10.87 -2.21 -1.84
C LYS A 32 -10.69 -1.72 -3.27
N GLY A 33 -9.62 -2.14 -3.93
CA GLY A 33 -9.30 -1.73 -5.29
C GLY A 33 -10.36 -2.20 -6.28
N ARG A 34 -10.58 -1.39 -7.30
CA ARG A 34 -11.40 -1.73 -8.46
C ARG A 34 -10.50 -1.97 -9.65
N VAL A 35 -10.58 -3.15 -10.26
CA VAL A 35 -9.80 -3.44 -11.47
C VAL A 35 -10.31 -2.57 -12.62
N LEU A 36 -9.39 -1.84 -13.26
CA LEU A 36 -9.66 -1.09 -14.48
C LEU A 36 -9.20 -1.85 -15.72
N TYR A 37 -8.13 -2.63 -15.58
CA TYR A 37 -7.54 -3.46 -16.61
C TYR A 37 -6.79 -4.62 -15.98
N GLU A 38 -6.87 -5.79 -16.62
CA GLU A 38 -6.00 -6.92 -16.40
C GLU A 38 -5.66 -7.58 -17.74
N ALA A 39 -4.43 -8.06 -17.87
CA ALA A 39 -3.97 -8.69 -19.12
C ALA A 39 -4.51 -10.12 -19.27
N GLU A 40 -4.79 -10.78 -18.15
CA GLU A 40 -5.33 -12.13 -18.08
C GLU A 40 -6.53 -12.11 -17.14
N PRO A 41 -7.62 -12.84 -17.46
CA PRO A 41 -8.74 -12.99 -16.54
C PRO A 41 -8.29 -13.50 -15.17
N GLY A 42 -8.76 -12.85 -14.11
CA GLY A 42 -8.49 -13.30 -12.75
C GLY A 42 -7.12 -12.88 -12.19
N LEU A 43 -6.36 -12.04 -12.90
CA LEU A 43 -5.02 -11.64 -12.49
C LEU A 43 -5.09 -10.78 -11.23
N PHE A 44 -6.06 -9.86 -11.17
CA PHE A 44 -6.25 -9.01 -9.99
C PHE A 44 -6.70 -9.83 -8.77
N GLU A 45 -7.54 -10.84 -8.96
CA GLU A 45 -7.99 -11.74 -7.88
C GLU A 45 -6.82 -12.54 -7.31
N ARG A 46 -5.95 -13.07 -8.17
CA ARG A 46 -4.73 -13.78 -7.72
C ARG A 46 -3.79 -12.84 -6.95
N TYR A 47 -3.58 -11.63 -7.47
CA TYR A 47 -2.85 -10.57 -6.76
C TYR A 47 -3.46 -10.31 -5.38
N SER A 48 -4.78 -10.15 -5.31
CA SER A 48 -5.48 -9.81 -4.07
C SER A 48 -5.38 -10.93 -3.03
N LEU A 49 -5.62 -12.18 -3.42
CA LEU A 49 -5.49 -13.34 -2.54
C LEU A 49 -4.07 -13.47 -1.98
N PHE A 50 -3.06 -13.28 -2.83
CA PHE A 50 -1.67 -13.34 -2.42
C PHE A 50 -1.35 -12.27 -1.38
N TYR A 51 -1.64 -11.00 -1.65
CA TYR A 51 -1.25 -9.90 -0.76
C TYR A 51 -2.10 -9.77 0.51
N ILE A 52 -3.34 -10.27 0.49
CA ILE A 52 -4.13 -10.42 1.73
C ILE A 52 -3.43 -11.41 2.65
N LYS A 53 -3.01 -12.57 2.14
CA LYS A 53 -2.30 -13.59 2.91
C LYS A 53 -0.94 -13.08 3.39
N ASP A 54 -0.13 -12.52 2.49
CA ASP A 54 1.19 -11.95 2.80
C ASP A 54 1.10 -10.94 3.94
N PHE A 55 0.12 -10.03 3.89
CA PHE A 55 -0.08 -9.09 4.99
C PHE A 55 -0.44 -9.78 6.31
N TYR A 56 -1.24 -10.85 6.32
CA TYR A 56 -1.54 -11.56 7.57
C TYR A 56 -0.27 -12.12 8.22
N GLU A 57 0.68 -12.60 7.42
CA GLU A 57 1.98 -13.08 7.88
C GLU A 57 2.84 -11.92 8.41
N LEU A 58 2.82 -10.76 7.74
CA LEU A 58 3.57 -9.57 8.13
C LEU A 58 2.92 -8.75 9.26
N ARG A 59 1.65 -9.00 9.57
CA ARG A 59 0.85 -8.20 10.52
C ARG A 59 1.54 -7.98 11.88
N PRO A 60 2.17 -8.98 12.52
CA PRO A 60 2.84 -8.75 13.80
C PRO A 60 4.00 -7.75 13.70
N LEU A 61 4.79 -7.82 12.62
CA LEU A 61 5.90 -6.90 12.37
C LEU A 61 5.39 -5.48 12.12
N ILE A 62 4.34 -5.34 11.30
CA ILE A 62 3.70 -4.06 11.02
C ILE A 62 3.16 -3.43 12.32
N GLN A 63 2.51 -4.22 13.17
CA GLN A 63 1.98 -3.74 14.45
C GLN A 63 3.09 -3.28 15.41
N ALA A 64 4.19 -4.03 15.49
CA ALA A 64 5.34 -3.65 16.30
C ALA A 64 5.95 -2.31 15.82
N GLU A 65 6.10 -2.14 14.52
CA GLU A 65 6.64 -0.90 13.95
C GLU A 65 5.69 0.29 14.16
N MET A 66 4.38 0.09 14.00
CA MET A 66 3.37 1.11 14.29
C MET A 66 3.40 1.53 15.76
N ALA A 67 3.49 0.58 16.69
CA ALA A 67 3.62 0.90 18.12
C ALA A 67 4.88 1.72 18.41
N ARG A 68 6.01 1.37 17.80
CA ARG A 68 7.27 2.11 17.92
C ARG A 68 7.17 3.53 17.37
N ILE A 69 6.53 3.71 16.21
CA ILE A 69 6.30 5.03 15.62
C ILE A 69 5.40 5.87 16.54
N MET A 70 4.30 5.30 17.03
CA MET A 70 3.38 5.98 17.94
C MET A 70 4.06 6.45 19.21
N GLU A 71 4.96 5.65 19.77
CA GLU A 71 5.73 6.04 20.96
C GLU A 71 6.64 7.23 20.67
N LYS A 72 7.36 7.23 19.54
CA LYS A 72 8.18 8.37 19.12
C LYS A 72 7.35 9.64 18.93
N VAL A 73 6.18 9.52 18.31
CA VAL A 73 5.26 10.66 18.11
C VAL A 73 4.81 11.24 19.44
N ARG A 74 4.46 10.40 20.43
CA ARG A 74 4.08 10.86 21.77
C ARG A 74 5.21 11.62 22.47
N VAL A 75 6.45 11.13 22.38
CA VAL A 75 7.61 11.83 22.97
C VAL A 75 7.82 13.21 22.34
N VAL A 76 7.60 13.35 21.02
CA VAL A 76 7.73 14.64 20.34
C VAL A 76 6.61 15.60 20.76
N ILE A 77 5.36 15.14 20.78
CA ILE A 77 4.20 15.99 21.11
C ILE A 77 4.11 16.31 22.61
N GLY A 78 4.61 15.44 23.48
CA GLY A 78 4.60 15.62 24.94
C GLY A 78 5.76 16.44 25.50
N ASN A 79 6.69 16.88 24.65
CA ASN A 79 7.81 17.77 25.01
C ASN A 79 7.54 19.24 24.64
N ASP A 80 6.29 19.60 24.37
CA ASP A 80 5.80 20.99 24.22
C ASP A 80 5.15 21.51 25.51
#